data_AF-A0A3G2UY68-F1
#
_entry.id   AF-A0A3G2UY68-F1
#
_cell.length_a   1.000
_cell.length_b   1.000
_cell.length_c   1.000
_cell.angle_alpha   90.00
_cell.angle_beta   90.00
_cell.angle_gamma   90.00
#
_symmetry.space_group_name_H-M   'P 1'
#
loop_
_entity.id
_entity.type
_entity.pdbx_description
1 polymer ?
#
loop_
_entity_poly.entity_id
_entity_poly.type
_entity_poly.pdbx_seq_one_letter_code
_entity_poly.pdbx_strand_id
1 'polypeptide(L)'
;MQRLVANIRSVFVSASFITMIGMGLTPVEAGAQRWNSKQREDARTCESFGNRYGTRAFSDCMLAQQHRRDTKQMRSIEETQRLSQIARDGQIMTDRARRQRCERNPDRRECRRKYLSD
;
A
#
# COMPACT_ATOMS: atom_id res chain seq x y z
N MET A 1 -23.62 -2.06 -49.26
CA MET A 1 -23.28 -1.63 -47.88
C MET A 1 -22.09 -2.43 -47.31
N GLN A 2 -20.87 -2.29 -47.84
CA GLN A 2 -19.70 -3.02 -47.29
C GLN A 2 -18.36 -2.27 -47.36
N ARG A 3 -18.31 -1.03 -47.87
CA ARG A 3 -17.03 -0.30 -48.03
C ARG A 3 -16.76 0.78 -46.97
N LEU A 4 -17.67 1.03 -46.02
CA LEU A 4 -17.51 2.05 -44.98
C LEU A 4 -16.96 1.51 -43.64
N VAL A 5 -16.90 0.18 -43.44
CA VAL A 5 -16.53 -0.42 -42.15
C VAL A 5 -15.02 -0.65 -42.01
N ALA A 6 -14.26 -0.65 -43.12
CA ALA A 6 -12.83 -0.98 -43.10
C ALA A 6 -11.92 0.17 -42.63
N ASN A 7 -12.31 1.43 -42.82
CA ASN A 7 -11.47 2.59 -42.48
C ASN A 7 -11.60 3.07 -41.02
N ILE A 8 -12.58 2.58 -40.26
CA ILE A 8 -12.77 2.99 -38.87
C ILE A 8 -11.88 2.15 -37.94
N ARG A 9 -11.49 0.94 -38.34
CA ARG A 9 -10.67 0.04 -37.51
C ARG A 9 -9.20 0.41 -37.43
N SER A 10 -8.61 1.07 -38.44
CA SER A 10 -7.17 1.37 -38.46
C SER A 10 -6.81 2.66 -37.71
N VAL A 11 -7.74 3.60 -37.57
CA VAL A 11 -7.49 4.89 -36.88
C VAL A 11 -7.59 4.74 -35.36
N PHE A 12 -8.42 3.81 -34.86
CA PHE A 12 -8.53 3.57 -33.42
C PHE A 12 -7.40 2.72 -32.83
N VAL A 13 -6.58 2.04 -33.66
CA VAL A 13 -5.46 1.23 -33.15
C VAL A 13 -4.21 2.07 -32.87
N SER A 14 -4.07 3.24 -33.48
CA SER A 14 -2.88 4.10 -33.29
C SER A 14 -3.07 5.23 -32.26
N ALA A 15 -4.31 5.66 -31.96
CA ALA A 15 -4.56 6.78 -31.06
C ALA A 15 -4.74 6.41 -29.58
N SER A 16 -4.81 5.12 -29.23
CA SER A 16 -5.01 4.67 -27.84
C SER A 16 -3.72 4.42 -27.05
N PHE A 17 -2.55 4.40 -27.71
CA PHE A 17 -1.28 4.06 -27.06
C PHE A 17 -0.48 5.27 -26.52
N ILE A 18 -0.90 6.51 -26.82
CA ILE A 18 -0.18 7.73 -26.42
C ILE A 18 -1.02 8.55 -25.43
N THR A 19 -1.51 7.92 -24.36
CA THR A 19 -2.02 8.65 -23.17
C THR A 19 -1.76 7.88 -21.87
N MET A 20 -0.84 6.91 -21.88
CA MET A 20 -0.56 6.09 -20.69
C MET A 20 0.91 6.13 -20.25
N ILE A 21 1.62 7.24 -20.50
CA ILE A 21 2.95 7.47 -19.91
C ILE A 21 3.05 8.97 -19.58
N GLY A 22 2.42 9.39 -18.48
CA GLY A 22 2.41 10.78 -18.05
C GLY A 22 2.31 10.97 -16.54
N MET A 23 2.59 9.94 -15.74
CA MET A 23 2.67 10.04 -14.28
C MET A 23 3.91 9.31 -13.78
N GLY A 24 5.07 9.81 -14.22
CA GLY A 24 6.36 9.20 -13.93
C GLY A 24 7.35 10.21 -13.38
N LEU A 25 6.94 11.21 -12.58
CA LEU A 25 7.88 12.08 -11.88
C LEU A 25 7.33 12.50 -10.49
N THR A 26 8.13 12.21 -9.45
CA THR A 26 8.17 12.79 -8.09
C THR A 26 7.36 12.16 -6.92
N PRO A 27 7.79 11.04 -6.32
CA PRO A 27 7.31 10.63 -5.00
C PRO A 27 7.92 11.41 -3.82
N VAL A 28 8.83 12.37 -4.04
CA VAL A 28 9.51 13.09 -2.94
C VAL A 28 8.65 14.23 -2.35
N GLU A 29 7.83 14.89 -3.16
CA GLU A 29 7.07 16.07 -2.71
C GLU A 29 5.83 15.71 -1.89
N ALA A 30 5.18 14.57 -2.20
CA ALA A 30 4.01 14.11 -1.47
C ALA A 30 4.31 13.85 0.02
N GLY A 31 5.51 13.37 0.34
CA GLY A 31 5.96 13.15 1.71
C GLY A 31 6.22 14.45 2.46
N ALA A 32 6.97 15.37 1.86
CA ALA A 32 7.29 16.67 2.44
C ALA A 32 6.04 17.53 2.65
N GLN A 33 5.12 17.55 1.68
CA GLN A 33 3.87 18.29 1.77
C GLN A 33 2.95 17.76 2.87
N ARG A 34 2.89 16.43 3.05
CA ARG A 34 2.14 15.80 4.14
C ARG A 34 2.76 16.02 5.51
N TRP A 35 4.09 16.06 5.59
CA TRP A 35 4.79 16.35 6.84
C TRP A 35 4.54 17.80 7.28
N ASN A 36 4.66 18.75 6.35
CA ASN A 36 4.40 20.16 6.60
C ASN A 36 2.94 20.42 7.03
N SER A 37 1.96 19.72 6.45
CA SER A 37 0.57 19.89 6.84
C SER A 37 0.31 19.40 8.27
N LYS A 38 0.87 18.25 8.65
CA LYS A 38 0.77 17.72 10.02
C LYS A 38 1.45 18.62 11.05
N GLN A 39 2.63 19.16 10.71
CA GLN A 39 3.34 20.05 11.62
C GLN A 39 2.54 21.35 11.88
N ARG A 40 1.89 21.89 10.85
CA ARG A 40 0.97 23.04 11.00
C ARG A 40 -0.26 22.71 11.83
N GLU A 41 -0.81 21.51 11.67
CA GLU A 41 -1.94 21.03 12.45
C GLU A 41 -1.59 20.88 13.94
N ASP A 42 -0.41 20.33 14.24
CA ASP A 42 0.08 20.25 15.62
C ASP A 42 0.33 21.63 16.20
N ALA A 43 0.90 22.56 15.43
CA ALA A 43 1.15 23.91 15.89
C ALA A 43 -0.16 24.59 16.30
N ARG A 44 -1.22 24.46 15.50
CA ARG A 44 -2.58 24.94 15.85
C ARG A 44 -3.14 24.25 17.09
N THR A 45 -2.88 22.97 17.26
CA THR A 45 -3.33 22.20 18.42
C THR A 45 -2.59 22.63 19.70
N CYS A 46 -1.28 22.85 19.61
CA CYS A 46 -0.49 23.32 20.74
C CYS A 46 -0.86 24.76 21.11
N GLU A 47 -1.12 25.62 20.12
CA GLU A 47 -1.64 26.96 20.32
C GLU A 47 -3.02 26.97 20.96
N SER A 48 -3.93 26.05 20.56
CA SER A 48 -5.26 25.96 21.17
C SER A 48 -5.25 25.50 22.64
N PHE A 49 -4.19 24.82 23.08
CA PHE A 49 -3.93 24.55 24.49
C PHE A 49 -3.32 25.73 25.26
N GLY A 50 -3.17 26.89 24.61
CA GLY A 50 -2.59 28.10 25.21
C GLY A 50 -1.06 28.14 25.17
N ASN A 51 -0.41 27.17 24.53
CA ASN A 51 1.05 27.19 24.39
C ASN A 51 1.42 28.17 23.26
N ARG A 52 2.09 29.26 23.61
CA ARG A 52 2.51 30.27 22.63
C ARG A 52 3.79 29.86 21.92
N TYR A 53 3.87 30.17 20.62
CA TYR A 53 5.06 29.91 19.82
C TYR A 53 6.32 30.52 20.47
N GLY A 54 7.44 29.79 20.42
CA GLY A 54 8.73 30.20 21.01
C GLY A 54 8.85 29.95 22.52
N THR A 55 7.80 29.50 23.19
CA THR A 55 7.89 29.07 24.60
C THR A 55 8.33 27.61 24.69
N ARG A 56 8.93 27.23 25.83
CA ARG A 56 9.29 25.85 26.10
C ARG A 56 8.06 24.92 26.08
N ALA A 57 6.94 25.38 26.64
CA ALA A 57 5.69 24.62 26.68
C ALA A 57 5.15 24.29 25.26
N PHE A 58 5.35 25.19 24.30
CA PHE A 58 4.99 24.92 22.90
C PHE A 58 5.87 23.85 22.28
N SER A 59 7.19 23.93 22.48
CA SER A 59 8.13 22.91 21.99
C SER A 59 7.85 21.54 22.60
N ASP A 60 7.57 21.48 23.90
CA ASP A 60 7.23 20.24 24.60
C ASP A 60 5.92 19.63 24.06
N CYS A 61 4.91 20.46 23.80
CA CYS A 61 3.67 20.02 23.14
C CYS A 61 3.93 19.45 21.74
N MET A 62 4.72 20.15 20.91
CA MET A 62 5.06 19.70 19.56
C MET A 62 5.80 18.36 19.57
N LEU A 63 6.76 18.18 20.48
CA LEU A 63 7.47 16.92 20.68
C LEU A 63 6.53 15.80 21.13
N ALA A 64 5.59 16.09 22.03
CA ALA A 64 4.60 15.11 22.45
C ALA A 64 3.69 14.66 21.29
N GLN A 65 3.29 15.58 20.41
CA GLN A 65 2.50 15.25 19.22
C GLN A 65 3.30 14.40 18.21
N GLN A 66 4.58 14.71 18.01
CA GLN A 66 5.47 13.89 17.19
C GLN A 66 5.59 12.47 17.76
N HIS A 67 5.88 12.33 19.04
CA HIS A 67 6.01 11.03 19.70
C HIS A 67 4.72 10.19 19.61
N ARG A 68 3.54 10.83 19.73
CA ARG A 68 2.24 10.16 19.55
C ARG A 68 2.08 9.58 18.14
N ARG A 69 2.57 10.27 17.11
CA ARG A 69 2.53 9.73 15.73
C ARG A 69 3.50 8.59 15.55
N ASP A 70 4.72 8.74 16.03
CA ASP A 70 5.76 7.74 15.86
C ASP A 70 5.35 6.44 16.55
N THR A 71 4.82 6.52 17.77
CA THR A 71 4.29 5.35 18.49
C THR A 71 3.08 4.72 17.80
N LYS A 72 2.15 5.51 17.25
CA LYS A 72 1.01 4.99 16.47
C LYS A 72 1.48 4.27 15.20
N GLN A 73 2.47 4.84 14.52
CA GLN A 73 3.05 4.24 13.32
C GLN A 73 3.75 2.92 13.66
N MET A 74 4.55 2.88 14.73
CA MET A 74 5.20 1.65 15.20
C MET A 74 4.20 0.53 15.50
N ARG A 75 3.11 0.83 16.22
CA ARG A 75 2.06 -0.17 16.48
C ARG A 75 1.42 -0.70 15.20
N SER A 76 1.15 0.17 14.23
CA SER A 76 0.56 -0.24 12.95
C SER A 76 1.51 -1.14 12.13
N ILE A 77 2.82 -0.87 12.19
CA ILE A 77 3.84 -1.71 11.55
C ILE A 77 3.90 -3.07 12.23
N GLU A 78 3.92 -3.11 13.56
CA GLU A 78 3.95 -4.35 14.33
C GLU A 78 2.70 -5.21 14.07
N GLU A 79 1.52 -4.60 14.05
CA GLU A 79 0.26 -5.29 13.73
C GLU A 79 0.28 -5.85 12.30
N THR A 80 0.74 -5.06 11.33
CA THR A 80 0.88 -5.51 9.93
C THR A 80 1.87 -6.67 9.81
N GLN A 81 2.99 -6.61 10.54
CA GLN A 81 3.95 -7.71 10.58
C GLN A 81 3.34 -8.98 11.14
N ARG A 82 2.61 -8.90 12.27
CA ARG A 82 1.90 -10.05 12.86
C ARG A 82 0.87 -10.63 11.89
N LEU A 83 0.06 -9.80 11.24
CA LEU A 83 -0.91 -10.25 10.24
C LEU A 83 -0.23 -10.92 9.05
N SER A 84 0.90 -10.37 8.57
CA SER A 84 1.66 -10.97 7.48
C SER A 84 2.26 -12.34 7.85
N GLN A 85 2.63 -12.53 9.12
CA GLN A 85 3.12 -13.81 9.63
C GLN A 85 1.97 -14.82 9.68
N ILE A 86 0.82 -14.44 10.25
CA ILE A 86 -0.38 -15.30 10.29
C ILE A 86 -0.81 -15.72 8.87
N ALA A 87 -0.80 -14.79 7.92
CA ALA A 87 -1.14 -15.11 6.53
C ALA A 87 -0.16 -16.11 5.90
N ARG A 88 1.15 -15.94 6.14
CA ARG A 88 2.18 -16.90 5.69
C ARG A 88 2.02 -18.26 6.34
N ASP A 89 1.78 -18.30 7.64
CA ASP A 89 1.57 -19.55 8.37
C ASP A 89 0.31 -20.28 7.86
N GLY A 90 -0.76 -19.54 7.59
CA GLY A 90 -1.98 -20.09 6.99
C GLY A 90 -1.71 -20.72 5.61
N GLN A 91 -0.89 -20.10 4.78
CA GLN A 91 -0.47 -20.67 3.49
C GLN A 91 0.35 -21.95 3.68
N ILE A 92 1.35 -21.93 4.56
CA ILE A 92 2.18 -23.11 4.86
C ILE A 92 1.33 -24.28 5.35
N MET A 93 0.38 -24.02 6.25
CA MET A 93 -0.51 -25.06 6.79
C MET A 93 -1.45 -25.60 5.71
N THR A 94 -1.95 -24.75 4.82
CA THR A 94 -2.77 -25.14 3.68
C THR A 94 -1.99 -26.02 2.70
N ASP A 95 -0.75 -25.64 2.39
CA ASP A 95 0.13 -26.40 1.50
C ASP A 95 0.52 -27.75 2.11
N ARG A 96 0.81 -27.79 3.40
CA ARG A 96 1.07 -29.04 4.12
C ARG A 96 -0.16 -29.95 4.09
N ALA A 97 -1.36 -29.43 4.36
CA ALA A 97 -2.59 -30.20 4.28
C ALA A 97 -2.84 -30.71 2.86
N ARG A 98 -2.54 -29.91 1.83
CA ARG A 98 -2.61 -30.33 0.42
C ARG A 98 -1.66 -31.48 0.14
N ARG A 99 -0.40 -31.38 0.58
CA ARG A 99 0.60 -32.46 0.41
C ARG A 99 0.12 -33.77 1.04
N GLN A 100 -0.38 -33.74 2.28
CA GLN A 100 -0.92 -34.94 2.94
C GLN A 100 -2.10 -35.56 2.19
N ARG A 101 -3.02 -34.75 1.64
CA ARG A 101 -4.12 -35.26 0.81
C ARG A 101 -3.62 -35.94 -0.47
N CYS A 102 -2.60 -35.38 -1.08
CA CYS A 102 -1.97 -35.91 -2.29
C CYS A 102 -1.14 -37.17 -2.04
N GLU A 103 -0.48 -37.27 -0.88
CA GLU A 103 0.20 -38.49 -0.45
C GLU A 103 -0.80 -39.63 -0.23
N ARG A 104 -1.98 -39.34 0.35
CA ARG A 104 -3.03 -40.34 0.58
C ARG A 104 -3.77 -40.74 -0.70
N ASN A 105 -4.05 -39.80 -1.60
CA ASN A 105 -4.75 -40.05 -2.85
C ASN A 105 -4.12 -39.21 -3.98
N PRO A 106 -3.24 -39.81 -4.79
CA PRO A 106 -2.47 -39.09 -5.81
C PRO A 106 -3.31 -38.69 -7.04
N ASP A 107 -4.46 -39.31 -7.27
CA ASP A 107 -5.29 -39.08 -8.45
C ASP A 107 -6.14 -37.80 -8.38
N ARG A 108 -6.11 -37.09 -7.26
CA ARG A 108 -6.86 -35.83 -7.09
C ARG A 108 -6.35 -34.74 -8.04
N ARG A 109 -7.28 -34.01 -8.65
CA ARG A 109 -6.98 -32.87 -9.55
C ARG A 109 -6.08 -31.81 -8.90
N GLU A 110 -6.22 -31.57 -7.58
CA GLU A 110 -5.41 -30.60 -6.83
C GLU A 110 -3.91 -30.94 -6.78
N CYS A 111 -3.55 -32.21 -6.98
CA CYS A 111 -2.19 -32.73 -6.88
C CYS A 111 -1.38 -32.61 -8.18
N ARG A 112 -2.07 -32.44 -9.31
CA ARG A 112 -1.45 -32.32 -10.65
C ARG A 112 -0.81 -30.95 -10.91
N ARG A 113 -1.11 -29.95 -10.06
CA ARG A 113 -0.60 -28.57 -10.17
C ARG A 113 0.66 -28.43 -9.33
N LYS A 114 1.81 -28.86 -9.89
CA LYS A 114 3.09 -28.90 -9.18
C LYS A 114 4.14 -27.87 -9.66
N TYR A 115 3.94 -27.18 -10.80
CA TYR A 115 5.01 -26.35 -11.42
C TYR A 115 4.51 -25.12 -12.23
N LEU A 116 3.82 -24.16 -11.61
CA LEU A 116 3.45 -22.90 -12.30
C LEU A 116 3.68 -21.65 -11.42
N SER A 117 4.60 -21.74 -10.48
CA SER A 117 4.90 -20.67 -9.54
C SER A 117 6.42 -20.52 -9.37
N ASP A 118 7.13 -20.35 -10.47
CA ASP A 118 8.47 -19.74 -10.51
C ASP A 118 8.46 -18.67 -11.60
#